data_AF-A0A916JH24-F1
#
_entry.id   AF-A0A916JH24-F1
#
_cell.length_a   1.000
_cell.length_b   1.000
_cell.length_c   1.000
_cell.angle_alpha   90.00
_cell.angle_beta   90.00
_cell.angle_gamma   90.00
#
_symmetry.space_group_name_H-M   'P 1'
#
loop_
_entity.id
_entity.type
_entity.pdbx_description
1 polymer ?
#
loop_
_entity_poly.entity_id
_entity_poly.type
_entity_poly.pdbx_seq_one_letter_code
_entity_poly.pdbx_strand_id
1 'polypeptide(L)'
;MFQGSIRQLDLINLLRRVNLFYQLQGIILRNDNGSQFIAHKVRNFLKNSDVKQQFTHVATPEENSYIEAFHSILEREEIERNQFASYYEAKDTIRRFIKHYNESRLHRSIGFVTPQQKWDEAIVSDTTILEEMSIL
;
A
#
# COMPACT_ATOMS: atom_id res chain seq x y z
N MET A 1 14.81 -19.91 3.27
CA MET A 1 14.08 -20.28 4.51
C MET A 1 12.94 -19.28 4.68
N PHE A 2 11.70 -19.74 4.82
CA PHE A 2 10.55 -18.84 4.98
C PHE A 2 10.66 -18.08 6.28
N GLN A 3 10.52 -16.76 6.21
CA GLN A 3 10.52 -15.92 7.40
C GLN A 3 9.10 -15.88 7.96
N GLY A 4 8.89 -16.51 9.12
CA GLY A 4 7.57 -16.62 9.75
C GLY A 4 6.99 -15.32 10.32
N SER A 5 7.77 -14.23 10.34
CA SER A 5 7.28 -12.92 10.80
C SER A 5 8.06 -11.76 10.19
N ILE A 6 7.35 -10.71 9.79
CA ILE A 6 7.96 -9.46 9.34
C ILE A 6 8.53 -8.72 10.54
N ARG A 7 9.82 -8.35 10.47
CA ARG A 7 10.53 -7.59 11.51
C ARG A 7 10.60 -6.11 11.15
N GLN A 8 10.93 -5.27 12.13
CA GLN A 8 11.10 -3.83 11.94
C GLN A 8 12.05 -3.45 10.78
N LEU A 9 13.12 -4.22 10.57
CA LEU A 9 14.09 -3.91 9.51
C LEU A 9 13.54 -4.23 8.12
N ASP A 10 12.72 -5.27 8.00
CA ASP A 10 12.07 -5.64 6.74
C ASP A 10 11.08 -4.55 6.33
N LEU A 11 10.33 -4.01 7.30
CA LEU A 11 9.44 -2.87 7.09
C LEU A 11 10.21 -1.61 6.67
N ILE A 12 11.33 -1.29 7.32
CA ILE A 12 12.18 -0.15 6.89
C ILE A 12 12.67 -0.35 5.46
N ASN A 13 13.12 -1.56 5.10
CA ASN A 13 13.60 -1.86 3.75
C ASN A 13 12.47 -1.84 2.71
N LEU A 14 11.24 -2.20 3.09
CA LEU A 14 10.06 -1.99 2.26
C LEU A 14 9.81 -0.50 2.04
N LEU A 15 9.72 0.29 3.11
CA LEU A 15 9.43 1.72 3.03
C LEU A 15 10.52 2.48 2.25
N ARG A 16 11.79 2.11 2.38
CA ARG A 16 12.87 2.63 1.54
C ARG A 16 12.64 2.39 0.06
N ARG A 17 12.26 1.16 -0.32
CA ARG A 17 11.96 0.82 -1.72
C ARG A 17 10.76 1.63 -2.22
N VAL A 18 9.70 1.71 -1.43
CA VAL A 18 8.53 2.52 -1.78
C VAL A 18 8.91 3.99 -1.98
N ASN A 19 9.76 4.55 -1.10
CA ASN A 19 10.25 5.92 -1.22
C ASN A 19 11.06 6.18 -2.50
N LEU A 20 11.84 5.20 -2.96
CA LEU A 20 12.59 5.32 -4.22
C LEU A 20 11.68 5.43 -5.45
N PHE A 21 10.50 4.80 -5.43
CA PHE A 21 9.59 4.80 -6.57
C PHE A 21 8.53 5.91 -6.51
N TYR A 22 8.08 6.28 -5.30
CA TYR A 22 6.89 7.12 -5.12
C TYR A 22 7.13 8.42 -4.35
N GLN A 23 8.34 8.69 -3.86
CA GLN A 23 8.68 9.89 -3.09
C GLN A 23 7.70 10.19 -1.94
N LEU A 24 7.94 9.63 -0.76
CA LEU A 24 6.99 9.71 0.37
C LEU A 24 7.04 11.04 1.13
N GLN A 25 7.83 12.01 0.69
CA GLN A 25 7.91 13.29 1.38
C GLN A 25 6.52 13.96 1.43
N GLY A 26 6.11 14.42 2.62
CA GLY A 26 4.85 15.12 2.82
C GLY A 26 3.60 14.23 2.87
N ILE A 27 3.73 12.91 2.68
CA ILE A 27 2.57 12.02 2.72
C ILE A 27 2.17 11.64 4.15
N ILE A 28 0.92 11.19 4.29
CA ILE A 28 0.43 10.55 5.51
C ILE A 28 0.45 9.03 5.32
N LEU A 29 1.27 8.35 6.12
CA LEU A 29 1.24 6.89 6.22
C LEU A 29 0.27 6.48 7.33
N ARG A 30 -0.87 5.88 6.96
CA ARG A 30 -1.80 5.28 7.90
C ARG A 30 -1.45 3.80 8.13
N ASN A 31 -1.41 3.37 9.39
CA ASN A 31 -1.17 1.98 9.77
C ASN A 31 -1.92 1.59 11.05
N ASP A 32 -2.06 0.28 11.27
CA ASP A 32 -2.59 -0.26 12.52
C ASP A 32 -1.59 -0.14 13.68
N ASN A 33 -1.99 -0.59 14.87
CA ASN A 33 -1.12 -0.60 16.05
C ASN A 33 -0.16 -1.81 16.10
N GLY A 34 0.23 -2.36 14.94
CA GLY A 34 1.19 -3.44 14.84
C GLY A 34 2.54 -3.08 15.47
N SER A 35 3.13 -4.01 16.20
CA SER A 35 4.38 -3.79 16.96
C SER A 35 5.54 -3.30 16.08
N GLN A 36 5.57 -3.70 14.81
CA GLN A 36 6.54 -3.27 13.81
C GLN A 36 6.44 -1.76 13.54
N PHE A 37 5.23 -1.20 13.44
CA PHE A 37 5.00 0.22 13.17
C PHE A 37 5.18 1.10 14.41
N ILE A 38 5.01 0.54 15.60
CA ILE A 38 5.27 1.22 16.88
C ILE A 38 6.77 1.34 17.17
N ALA A 39 7.60 0.45 16.59
CA ALA A 39 9.03 0.40 16.85
C ALA A 39 9.73 1.75 16.58
N HIS A 40 10.55 2.20 17.53
CA HIS A 40 11.26 3.47 17.47
C HIS A 40 12.08 3.65 16.17
N LYS A 41 12.70 2.57 15.68
CA LYS A 41 13.48 2.62 14.43
C LYS A 41 12.62 2.98 13.21
N VAL A 42 11.40 2.46 13.13
CA VAL A 42 10.46 2.74 12.03
C VAL A 42 9.95 4.18 12.14
N ARG A 43 9.57 4.62 13.34
CA ARG A 43 9.16 6.01 13.60
C ARG A 43 10.24 7.02 13.19
N ASN A 44 11.49 6.76 13.56
CA ASN A 44 12.61 7.63 13.19
C ASN A 44 12.85 7.64 11.67
N PHE A 45 12.73 6.50 11.01
CA PHE A 45 12.85 6.44 9.55
C PHE A 45 11.78 7.29 8.87
N LEU A 46 10.52 7.17 9.29
CA LEU A 46 9.40 7.95 8.74
C LEU A 46 9.58 9.45 8.99
N LYS A 47 9.94 9.84 10.22
CA LYS A 47 10.22 11.24 10.58
C LYS A 47 11.34 11.84 9.71
N ASN A 48 12.43 11.10 9.53
CA ASN A 48 13.56 11.57 8.71
C ASN A 48 13.25 11.62 7.21
N SER A 49 12.20 10.93 6.78
CA SER A 49 11.71 10.93 5.39
C SER A 49 10.56 11.93 5.19
N ASP A 50 10.27 12.77 6.19
CA ASP A 50 9.14 13.72 6.19
C ASP A 50 7.78 13.05 5.93
N VAL A 51 7.61 11.82 6.43
CA VAL A 51 6.37 11.05 6.36
C VAL A 51 5.62 11.19 7.69
N LYS A 52 4.39 11.68 7.63
CA LYS A 52 3.52 11.77 8.82
C LYS A 52 2.87 10.41 9.07
N GLN A 53 3.22 9.77 10.18
CA GLN A 53 2.59 8.52 10.59
C GLN A 53 1.26 8.79 11.31
N GLN A 54 0.19 8.10 10.90
CA GLN A 54 -1.12 8.11 11.56
C GLN A 54 -1.50 6.69 11.97
N PHE A 55 -1.73 6.46 13.26
CA PHE A 55 -2.26 5.19 13.75
C PHE A 55 -3.79 5.20 13.65
N THR A 56 -4.37 4.05 13.33
CA THR A 56 -5.82 3.89 13.44
C THR A 56 -6.26 3.94 14.90
N HIS A 57 -7.46 4.47 15.11
CA HIS A 57 -8.09 4.50 16.42
C HIS A 57 -8.42 3.08 16.88
N VAL A 58 -8.38 2.88 18.20
CA VAL A 58 -8.75 1.59 18.79
C VAL A 58 -10.20 1.29 18.45
N ALA A 59 -10.47 0.04 18.06
CA ALA A 59 -11.80 -0.45 17.71
C ALA A 59 -12.50 0.31 16.56
N THR A 60 -11.73 0.88 15.62
CA THR A 60 -12.26 1.58 14.44
C THR A 60 -11.87 0.85 13.14
N PRO A 61 -12.53 -0.28 12.80
CA PRO A 61 -12.17 -1.10 11.64
C PRO A 61 -12.32 -0.36 10.30
N GLU A 62 -13.25 0.59 10.23
CA GLU A 62 -13.54 1.40 9.05
C GLU A 62 -12.29 2.13 8.49
N GLU A 63 -11.33 2.49 9.36
CA GLU A 63 -10.12 3.22 8.95
C GLU A 63 -9.13 2.38 8.13
N ASN A 64 -9.23 1.04 8.22
CA ASN A 64 -8.45 0.07 7.43
C ASN A 64 -9.29 -0.67 6.37
N SER A 65 -10.55 -0.28 6.20
CA SER A 65 -11.50 -0.97 5.31
C SER A 65 -10.97 -1.23 3.89
N TYR A 66 -10.18 -0.31 3.33
CA TYR A 66 -9.61 -0.46 1.98
C TYR A 66 -8.64 -1.63 1.85
N ILE A 67 -7.70 -1.78 2.79
CA ILE A 67 -6.72 -2.87 2.74
C ILE A 67 -7.36 -4.21 3.14
N GLU A 68 -8.32 -4.18 4.06
CA GLU A 68 -9.10 -5.36 4.46
C GLU A 68 -9.95 -5.88 3.29
N ALA A 69 -10.60 -4.99 2.55
CA ALA A 69 -11.34 -5.36 1.34
C ALA A 69 -10.42 -5.99 0.29
N PHE A 70 -9.24 -5.40 0.06
CA PHE A 70 -8.25 -5.98 -0.85
C PHE A 70 -7.85 -7.40 -0.42
N HIS A 71 -7.50 -7.62 0.85
CA HIS A 71 -7.11 -8.93 1.37
C HIS A 71 -8.24 -9.95 1.26
N SER A 72 -9.47 -9.59 1.64
CA SER A 72 -10.64 -10.48 1.55
C SER A 72 -10.90 -10.94 0.10
N ILE A 73 -10.70 -10.04 -0.86
CA ILE A 73 -10.85 -10.35 -2.28
C ILE A 73 -9.74 -11.30 -2.73
N LEU A 74 -8.47 -10.99 -2.44
CA LEU A 74 -7.33 -11.84 -2.79
C LEU A 74 -7.50 -13.25 -2.23
N GLU A 75 -7.94 -13.35 -0.98
CA GLU A 75 -8.17 -14.63 -0.31
C GLU A 75 -9.24 -15.45 -1.03
N ARG A 76 -10.43 -14.87 -1.24
CA ARG A 76 -11.57 -15.53 -1.88
C ARG A 76 -11.35 -15.90 -3.35
N GLU A 77 -10.63 -15.06 -4.09
CA GLU A 77 -10.48 -15.20 -5.54
C GLU A 77 -9.25 -16.00 -5.92
N GLU A 78 -8.16 -15.94 -5.15
CA GLU A 78 -6.92 -16.64 -5.46
C GLU A 78 -6.55 -17.69 -4.40
N ILE A 79 -6.48 -17.32 -3.11
CA ILE A 79 -5.88 -18.20 -2.11
C ILE A 79 -6.76 -19.43 -1.82
N GLU A 80 -8.06 -19.25 -1.63
CA GLU A 80 -8.99 -20.34 -1.33
C GLU A 80 -9.24 -21.26 -2.54
N ARG A 81 -8.98 -20.77 -3.76
CA ARG A 81 -9.28 -21.48 -5.01
C ARG A 81 -8.10 -22.21 -5.61
N ASN A 82 -6.89 -21.95 -5.14
CA ASN A 82 -5.67 -22.52 -5.68
C ASN A 82 -4.94 -23.38 -4.65
N GLN A 83 -4.36 -24.49 -5.11
CA GLN A 83 -3.32 -25.21 -4.38
C GLN A 83 -1.99 -24.94 -5.06
N PHE A 84 -1.05 -24.35 -4.32
CA PHE A 84 0.25 -23.99 -4.88
C PHE A 84 1.26 -25.13 -4.70
N ALA A 85 1.85 -25.59 -5.80
CA ALA A 85 2.91 -26.60 -5.77
C ALA A 85 4.25 -26.02 -5.28
N SER A 86 4.42 -24.70 -5.33
CA SER A 86 5.62 -24.03 -4.84
C SER A 86 5.39 -22.59 -4.38
N TYR A 87 6.35 -22.05 -3.62
CA TYR A 87 6.41 -20.63 -3.30
C TYR A 87 6.41 -19.74 -4.55
N TYR A 88 7.14 -20.13 -5.59
CA TYR A 88 7.28 -19.33 -6.80
C TYR A 88 5.97 -19.24 -7.56
N GLU A 89 5.20 -20.33 -7.57
CA GLU A 89 3.86 -20.34 -8.14
C GLU A 89 2.91 -19.42 -7.36
N ALA A 90 2.86 -19.56 -6.02
CA ALA A 90 2.05 -18.67 -5.17
C ALA A 90 2.42 -17.19 -5.39
N LYS A 91 3.72 -16.90 -5.43
CA LYS A 91 4.25 -15.55 -5.67
C LYS A 91 3.83 -15.01 -7.04
N ASP A 92 3.92 -15.82 -8.10
CA ASP A 92 3.54 -15.37 -9.43
C ASP A 92 2.03 -15.19 -9.57
N THR A 93 1.23 -16.07 -8.97
CA THR A 93 -0.22 -15.93 -8.90
C THR A 93 -0.64 -14.63 -8.20
N ILE A 94 -0.10 -14.36 -7.01
CA ILE A 94 -0.37 -13.11 -6.29
C ILE A 94 0.08 -11.89 -7.11
N ARG A 95 1.23 -11.97 -7.79
CA ARG A 95 1.72 -10.88 -8.65
C ARG A 95 0.76 -10.61 -9.81
N ARG A 96 0.25 -11.65 -10.48
CA ARG A 96 -0.74 -11.52 -11.57
C ARG A 96 -2.05 -10.95 -11.05
N PHE A 97 -2.50 -11.39 -9.88
CA PHE A 97 -3.70 -10.85 -9.24
C PHE A 97 -3.56 -9.36 -8.91
N ILE A 98 -2.46 -8.93 -8.29
CA ILE A 98 -2.22 -7.51 -7.97
C ILE A 98 -2.24 -6.68 -9.25
N LYS A 99 -1.60 -7.17 -10.33
CA LYS A 99 -1.62 -6.50 -11.63
C LYS A 99 -3.06 -6.37 -12.15
N HIS A 100 -3.83 -7.45 -12.16
CA HIS A 100 -5.22 -7.43 -12.58
C HIS A 100 -6.09 -6.49 -11.73
N TYR A 101 -5.93 -6.54 -10.41
CA TYR A 101 -6.65 -5.69 -9.47
C TYR A 101 -6.40 -4.20 -9.75
N ASN A 102 -5.15 -3.81 -9.97
CA ASN A 102 -4.79 -2.40 -10.19
C ASN A 102 -5.08 -1.91 -11.61
N GLU A 103 -4.85 -2.74 -12.63
CA GLU A 103 -4.84 -2.30 -14.03
C GLU A 103 -6.09 -2.67 -14.82
N SER A 104 -6.91 -3.61 -14.34
CA SER A 104 -8.04 -4.15 -15.13
C SER A 104 -9.37 -4.20 -14.38
N ARG A 105 -9.36 -4.33 -13.05
CA ARG A 105 -10.59 -4.42 -12.27
C ARG A 105 -11.21 -3.04 -12.09
N LEU A 106 -12.50 -2.91 -12.41
CA LEU A 106 -13.27 -1.69 -12.15
C LEU A 106 -13.82 -1.69 -10.73
N HIS A 107 -13.65 -0.58 -10.02
CA HIS A 107 -14.11 -0.42 -8.65
C HIS A 107 -15.23 0.62 -8.56
N ARG A 108 -16.42 0.17 -8.14
CA ARG A 108 -17.59 1.06 -7.98
C ARG A 108 -17.30 2.23 -7.02
N SER A 109 -16.58 1.98 -5.93
CA SER A 109 -16.28 2.98 -4.89
C SER A 109 -15.45 4.18 -5.38
N ILE A 110 -14.73 4.02 -6.49
CA ILE A 110 -13.91 5.08 -7.10
C ILE A 110 -14.46 5.54 -8.46
N GLY A 111 -15.74 5.27 -8.74
CA GLY A 111 -16.40 5.77 -9.96
C GLY A 111 -16.32 4.82 -11.16
N PHE A 112 -16.22 3.51 -10.93
CA PHE A 112 -16.11 2.49 -11.99
C PHE A 112 -14.88 2.64 -12.88
N VAL A 113 -13.76 3.06 -12.31
CA VAL A 113 -12.43 3.04 -12.94
C VAL A 113 -11.51 2.05 -12.23
N THR A 114 -10.34 1.78 -12.81
CA THR A 114 -9.32 0.97 -12.15
C THR A 114 -8.54 1.78 -11.12
N PRO A 115 -7.94 1.14 -10.10
CA PRO A 115 -7.07 1.82 -9.15
C PRO A 115 -5.92 2.57 -9.82
N GLN A 116 -5.34 2.00 -10.89
CA GLN A 116 -4.27 2.65 -11.65
C GLN A 116 -4.77 3.91 -12.35
N GLN A 117 -5.93 3.86 -13.02
CA GLN A 117 -6.50 5.06 -13.66
C GLN A 117 -6.74 6.17 -12.62
N LYS A 118 -7.27 5.80 -11.44
CA LYS A 118 -7.52 6.77 -10.37
C LYS A 118 -6.24 7.38 -9.81
N TRP A 119 -5.19 6.58 -9.71
CA TRP A 119 -3.86 7.02 -9.31
C TRP A 119 -3.26 8.01 -10.32
N ASP A 120 -3.32 7.68 -11.61
CA ASP A 120 -2.78 8.52 -12.69
C ASP A 120 -3.49 9.88 -12.74
N GLU A 121 -4.82 9.91 -12.59
CA GLU A 121 -5.61 11.15 -12.47
C GLU A 121 -5.13 12.04 -11.31
N ALA A 122 -4.84 11.44 -10.16
CA ALA A 122 -4.41 12.18 -8.97
C ALA A 122 -3.02 12.80 -9.14
N ILE A 123 -2.07 12.06 -9.69
CA ILE A 123 -0.69 12.56 -9.92
C ILE A 123 -0.67 13.70 -10.93
N VAL A 124 -1.42 13.59 -12.03
CA VAL A 124 -1.49 14.65 -13.05
C VAL A 124 -2.06 15.93 -12.43
N SER A 125 -3.10 15.80 -11.60
CA SER A 125 -3.71 16.93 -10.91
C SER A 125 -2.71 17.64 -9.98
N ASP A 126 -1.94 16.88 -9.21
CA ASP A 126 -0.94 17.42 -8.27
C ASP A 126 0.20 18.15 -9.00
N THR A 127 0.64 17.60 -10.13
CA THR A 127 1.70 18.21 -10.96
C THR A 127 1.22 19.52 -11.59
N THR A 128 -0.02 19.55 -12.09
CA THR A 128 -0.60 20.75 -12.72
C THR A 128 -0.75 21.89 -11.70
N ILE A 129 -1.19 21.59 -10.47
CA ILE A 129 -1.33 22.57 -9.39
C ILE A 129 0.03 23.17 -9.00
N LEU A 130 1.07 22.34 -8.91
CA LEU A 130 2.43 22.81 -8.59
C LEU A 130 3.01 23.72 -9.69
N GLU A 131 2.77 23.41 -10.96
CA GLU A 131 3.19 24.25 -12.09
C GLU A 131 2.47 25.61 -12.06
N GLU A 132 1.16 25.64 -11.87
CA GLU A 132 0.38 26.89 -11.78
C GLU A 132 0.81 27.77 -10.59
N MET A 133 1.13 27.16 -9.44
CA MET A 133 1.62 27.88 -8.26
C MET A 133 3.07 28.38 -8.40
N SER A 134 3.87 27.80 -9.30
CA SER A 134 5.26 28.21 -9.55
C SER A 134 5.40 29.42 -10.49
N ILE A 135 4.31 29.80 -11.17
CA ILE A 135 4.25 30.90 -12.14
C ILE A 135 3.71 32.20 -11.48
N LEU A 136 3.26 32.13 -10.22
CA LEU A 136 2.81 33.24 -9.39
C LEU A 136 3.90 33.71 -8.40
#